data_AF-A0A8J6PPS2-F1
#
_entry.id   AF-A0A8J6PPS2-F1
#
_cell.length_a   1.000
_cell.length_b   1.000
_cell.length_c   1.000
_cell.angle_alpha   90.00
_cell.angle_beta   90.00
_cell.angle_gamma   90.00
#
_symmetry.space_group_name_H-M   'P 1'
#
loop_
_entity.id
_entity.type
_entity.pdbx_description
1 polymer ?
#
loop_
_entity_poly.entity_id
_entity_poly.type
_entity_poly.pdbx_seq_one_letter_code
_entity_poly.pdbx_strand_id
1 'polypeptide(L)'
;MKNMLSLCLLILAFVPFSSTAQLDSASVNTYFETVTVQLEGLDSTATVKAIKTETWVNDFDFFGEIIVTAYDQETDYPVHKIKHTAQSILDNNLYNSGIITINIQHGVEEEREYRVEVIVRDYQGMNYPIISKTVH
;
A
#
# COMPACT_ATOMS: atom_id res chain seq x y z
N MET A 1 9.21 -9.32 -51.93
CA MET A 1 9.75 -9.19 -50.55
C MET A 1 9.43 -7.84 -49.89
N LYS A 2 9.49 -6.69 -50.57
CA LYS A 2 9.14 -5.37 -49.99
C LYS A 2 7.72 -5.30 -49.39
N ASN A 3 6.75 -5.97 -50.01
CA ASN A 3 5.34 -5.91 -49.57
C ASN A 3 5.09 -6.65 -48.24
N MET A 4 5.89 -7.66 -47.88
CA MET A 4 5.76 -8.33 -46.57
C MET A 4 6.31 -7.48 -45.43
N LEU A 5 7.38 -6.71 -45.68
CA LEU A 5 7.97 -5.84 -44.66
C LEU A 5 7.03 -4.68 -44.30
N SER A 6 6.38 -4.09 -45.31
CA SER A 6 5.34 -3.07 -45.09
C SER A 6 4.13 -3.61 -44.35
N LEU A 7 3.73 -4.86 -44.61
CA LEU A 7 2.60 -5.49 -43.92
C LEU A 7 2.92 -5.72 -42.43
N CYS A 8 4.13 -6.17 -42.09
CA CYS A 8 4.55 -6.34 -40.70
C CYS A 8 4.64 -5.00 -39.94
N LEU A 9 5.13 -3.94 -40.58
CA LEU A 9 5.16 -2.58 -40.00
C LEU A 9 3.75 -2.01 -39.80
N LEU A 10 2.81 -2.32 -40.69
CA LEU A 10 1.41 -1.92 -40.54
C LEU A 10 0.74 -2.65 -39.37
N ILE A 11 1.00 -3.95 -39.19
CA ILE A 11 0.46 -4.75 -38.08
C ILE A 11 0.99 -4.25 -36.73
N LEU A 12 2.26 -3.83 -36.65
CA LEU A 12 2.83 -3.16 -35.46
C LEU A 12 2.17 -1.80 -35.17
N ALA A 13 1.71 -1.08 -36.19
CA ALA A 13 0.99 0.19 -36.02
C ALA A 13 -0.48 0.00 -35.57
N PHE A 14 -1.02 -1.22 -35.68
CA PHE A 14 -2.37 -1.58 -35.24
C PHE A 14 -2.39 -2.38 -33.93
N VAL A 15 -1.26 -2.59 -33.25
CA VAL A 15 -1.29 -3.13 -31.89
C VAL A 15 -1.72 -1.99 -30.95
N PRO A 16 -2.94 -2.02 -30.39
CA PRO A 16 -3.33 -1.02 -29.42
C PRO A 16 -2.55 -1.31 -28.14
N PHE A 17 -1.36 -0.73 -27.98
CA PHE A 17 -0.66 -0.72 -26.70
C PHE A 17 -1.32 0.29 -25.77
N SER A 18 -2.54 0.02 -25.33
CA SER A 18 -3.21 0.84 -24.32
C SER A 18 -4.35 0.07 -23.66
N SER A 19 -4.10 -1.12 -23.10
CA SER A 19 -4.87 -1.43 -21.90
C SER A 19 -4.27 -0.58 -20.79
N THR A 20 -4.77 0.65 -20.66
CA THR A 20 -4.66 1.42 -19.41
C THR A 20 -5.49 0.66 -18.39
N ALA A 21 -4.97 -0.46 -17.92
CA ALA A 21 -5.52 -1.16 -16.79
C ALA A 21 -5.16 -0.32 -15.56
N GLN A 22 -6.03 0.63 -15.29
CA GLN A 22 -5.91 1.60 -14.22
C GLN A 22 -6.69 1.07 -13.04
N LEU A 23 -6.11 1.16 -11.84
CA LEU A 23 -6.89 1.05 -10.62
C LEU A 23 -8.00 2.11 -10.69
N ASP A 24 -9.25 1.74 -10.44
CA ASP A 24 -10.33 2.73 -10.55
C ASP A 24 -10.42 3.56 -9.25
N SER A 25 -10.35 2.88 -8.11
CA SER A 25 -10.49 3.52 -6.80
C SER A 25 -9.78 2.75 -5.69
N ALA A 26 -9.42 3.48 -4.65
CA ALA A 26 -8.96 2.92 -3.38
C ALA A 26 -9.59 3.71 -2.23
N SER A 27 -9.87 3.03 -1.12
CA SER A 27 -10.31 3.66 0.12
C SER A 27 -9.43 3.21 1.27
N VAL A 28 -9.15 4.14 2.17
CA VAL A 28 -8.25 3.92 3.30
C VAL A 28 -8.94 4.33 4.59
N ASN A 29 -8.93 3.42 5.54
CA ASN A 29 -9.24 3.69 6.93
C ASN A 29 -7.97 3.58 7.77
N THR A 30 -7.81 4.48 8.73
CA THR A 30 -6.63 4.48 9.61
C THR A 30 -7.07 4.88 11.00
N TYR A 31 -6.68 4.08 11.98
CA TYR A 31 -7.07 4.22 13.38
C TYR A 31 -6.05 3.53 14.26
N PHE A 32 -6.09 3.82 15.56
CA PHE A 32 -5.28 3.08 16.52
C PHE A 32 -5.96 1.79 16.93
N GLU A 33 -5.18 0.73 17.00
CA GLU A 33 -5.60 -0.56 17.54
C GLU A 33 -4.56 -1.06 18.54
N THR A 34 -5.04 -1.71 19.59
CA THR A 34 -4.19 -2.40 20.54
C THR A 34 -3.86 -3.78 20.00
N VAL A 35 -2.57 -4.04 19.73
CA VAL A 35 -2.08 -5.31 19.17
C VAL A 35 -1.18 -6.03 20.17
N THR A 36 -1.26 -7.36 20.17
CA THR A 36 -0.36 -8.20 20.96
C THR A 36 0.81 -8.64 20.11
N VAL A 37 2.03 -8.27 20.51
CA VAL A 37 3.28 -8.60 19.82
C VAL A 37 4.07 -9.62 20.64
N GLN A 38 4.70 -10.57 19.96
CA GLN A 38 5.66 -11.48 20.59
C GLN A 38 6.99 -10.73 20.76
N LEU A 39 7.57 -10.75 21.96
CA LEU A 39 8.89 -10.16 22.19
C LEU A 39 9.96 -11.12 21.66
N GLU A 40 10.82 -10.64 20.76
CA GLU A 40 11.91 -11.45 20.21
C GLU A 40 12.82 -11.98 21.33
N GLY A 41 13.07 -13.28 21.32
CA GLY A 41 13.94 -13.95 22.30
C GLY A 41 13.32 -14.20 23.67
N LEU A 42 12.02 -13.93 23.84
CA LEU A 42 11.27 -14.22 25.08
C LEU A 42 9.97 -14.97 24.74
N ASP A 43 9.59 -15.94 25.57
CA ASP A 43 8.25 -16.57 25.54
C ASP A 43 7.18 -15.65 26.18
N SER A 44 7.29 -14.34 25.94
CA SER A 44 6.41 -13.33 26.50
C SER A 44 5.81 -12.48 25.39
N THR A 45 4.55 -12.13 25.56
CA THR A 45 3.85 -11.18 24.70
C THR A 45 3.77 -9.82 25.38
N ALA A 46 3.74 -8.76 24.57
CA ALA A 46 3.48 -7.40 25.02
C ALA A 46 2.27 -6.85 24.27
N THR A 47 1.47 -6.05 24.96
CA THR A 47 0.36 -5.32 24.36
C THR A 47 0.84 -3.92 24.01
N VAL A 48 0.78 -3.55 22.75
CA VAL A 48 1.25 -2.25 22.24
C VAL A 48 0.16 -1.56 21.43
N LYS A 49 0.11 -0.24 21.45
CA LYS A 49 -0.76 0.56 20.57
C LYS A 49 -0.07 0.67 19.21
N ALA A 50 -0.78 0.30 18.15
CA ALA A 50 -0.29 0.36 16.78
C ALA A 50 -1.24 1.18 15.92
N ILE A 51 -0.70 1.86 14.91
CA ILE A 51 -1.49 2.49 13.87
C ILE A 51 -1.87 1.39 12.88
N LYS A 52 -3.16 1.12 12.75
CA LYS A 52 -3.70 0.17 11.78
C LYS A 52 -4.24 0.91 10.58
N THR A 53 -3.88 0.42 9.40
CA THR A 53 -4.36 0.90 8.12
C THR A 53 -5.11 -0.23 7.42
N GLU A 54 -6.36 0.02 7.06
CA GLU A 54 -7.19 -0.87 6.24
C GLU A 54 -7.40 -0.22 4.89
N THR A 55 -6.92 -0.88 3.84
CA THR A 55 -6.99 -0.35 2.48
C THR A 55 -7.79 -1.30 1.60
N TRP A 56 -8.88 -0.82 1.05
CA TRP A 56 -9.60 -1.50 -0.02
C TRP A 56 -9.15 -0.91 -1.36
N VAL A 57 -8.86 -1.79 -2.32
CA VAL A 57 -8.40 -1.42 -3.66
C VAL A 57 -9.30 -2.11 -4.67
N ASN A 58 -9.93 -1.33 -5.56
CA ASN A 58 -10.63 -1.91 -6.70
C ASN A 58 -9.64 -2.44 -7.72
N ASP A 59 -9.99 -3.54 -8.40
CA ASP A 59 -9.14 -4.19 -9.40
C ASP A 59 -7.73 -4.53 -8.89
N PHE A 60 -7.69 -5.27 -7.77
CA PHE A 60 -6.44 -5.72 -7.12
C PHE A 60 -5.47 -6.45 -8.08
N ASP A 61 -5.95 -7.01 -9.20
CA ASP A 61 -5.09 -7.60 -10.23
C ASP A 61 -4.13 -6.60 -10.89
N PHE A 62 -4.41 -5.29 -10.81
CA PHE A 62 -3.54 -4.21 -11.29
C PHE A 62 -2.80 -3.48 -10.16
N PHE A 63 -2.94 -3.95 -8.93
CA PHE A 63 -2.24 -3.39 -7.78
C PHE A 63 -0.76 -3.78 -7.81
N GLY A 64 0.13 -2.79 -7.67
CA GLY A 64 1.57 -3.00 -7.61
C GLY A 64 2.07 -3.03 -6.18
N GLU A 65 1.88 -1.92 -5.46
CA GLU A 65 2.35 -1.76 -4.10
C GLU A 65 1.55 -0.74 -3.30
N ILE A 66 1.61 -0.87 -1.98
CA ILE A 66 1.11 0.10 -1.02
C ILE A 66 2.26 0.56 -0.13
N ILE A 67 2.31 1.86 0.13
CA ILE A 67 3.29 2.49 1.00
C ILE A 67 2.51 3.23 2.07
N VAL A 68 2.78 2.92 3.33
CA VAL A 68 2.21 3.61 4.49
C VAL A 68 3.36 4.30 5.21
N THR A 69 3.25 5.61 5.38
CA THR A 69 4.23 6.42 6.12
C THR A 69 3.52 7.12 7.26
N ALA A 70 4.02 6.94 8.48
CA ALA A 70 3.56 7.68 9.65
C ALA A 70 4.56 8.81 9.94
N TYR A 71 4.03 10.01 10.11
CA TYR A 71 4.77 11.20 10.51
C TYR A 71 4.28 11.63 11.88
N ASP A 72 5.22 12.00 12.74
CA ASP A 72 4.90 12.68 13.99
C ASP A 72 4.32 14.07 13.65
N GLN A 73 3.11 14.36 14.13
CA GLN A 73 2.37 15.57 13.73
C GLN A 73 3.04 16.86 14.23
N GLU A 74 3.72 16.83 15.38
CA GLU A 74 4.37 18.00 15.97
C GLU A 74 5.65 18.37 15.20
N THR A 75 6.45 17.37 14.85
CA THR A 75 7.78 17.58 14.25
C THR A 75 7.81 17.42 12.73
N ASP A 76 6.76 16.87 12.14
CA ASP A 76 6.64 16.51 10.71
C ASP A 76 7.71 15.51 10.21
N TYR A 77 8.44 14.86 11.13
CA TYR A 77 9.42 13.84 10.77
C TYR A 77 8.75 12.47 10.58
N PRO A 78 9.20 11.68 9.59
CA PRO A 78 8.71 10.32 9.40
C PRO A 78 9.22 9.42 10.54
N VAL A 79 8.31 8.88 11.34
CA VAL A 79 8.64 7.93 12.41
C VAL A 79 8.72 6.50 11.91
N HIS A 80 7.93 6.17 10.89
CA HIS A 80 7.93 4.84 10.30
C HIS A 80 7.47 4.87 8.85
N LYS A 81 8.02 3.95 8.06
CA LYS A 81 7.62 3.73 6.67
C LYS A 81 7.62 2.24 6.37
N ILE A 82 6.48 1.74 5.94
CA ILE A 82 6.32 0.35 5.51
C ILE A 82 5.83 0.31 4.07
N LYS A 83 6.33 -0.68 3.33
CA LYS A 83 6.01 -0.89 1.93
C LYS A 83 5.71 -2.37 1.73
N HIS A 84 4.59 -2.66 1.09
CA HIS A 84 4.26 -4.01 0.63
C HIS A 84 3.92 -4.01 -0.85
N THR A 85 4.54 -4.93 -1.59
CA THR A 85 4.13 -5.29 -2.95
C THR A 85 2.91 -6.22 -2.89
N ALA A 86 2.21 -6.40 -4.02
CA ALA A 86 1.14 -7.39 -4.14
C ALA A 86 1.58 -8.78 -3.64
N GLN A 87 2.76 -9.24 -4.07
CA GLN A 87 3.31 -10.52 -3.62
C GLN A 87 3.53 -10.55 -2.10
N SER A 88 4.13 -9.49 -1.54
CA SER A 88 4.37 -9.41 -0.10
C SER A 88 3.07 -9.43 0.72
N ILE A 89 2.00 -8.80 0.22
CA ILE A 89 0.68 -8.83 0.85
C ILE A 89 0.12 -10.26 0.90
N LEU A 90 0.27 -11.00 -0.19
CA LEU A 90 -0.17 -12.40 -0.25
C LEU A 90 0.69 -13.29 0.66
N ASP A 91 2.02 -13.15 0.61
CA ASP A 91 2.96 -13.97 1.39
C ASP A 91 2.76 -13.79 2.91
N ASN A 92 2.38 -12.58 3.34
CA ASN A 92 2.16 -12.24 4.74
C ASN A 92 0.68 -12.34 5.16
N ASN A 93 -0.21 -12.86 4.30
CA ASN A 93 -1.65 -12.96 4.54
C ASN A 93 -2.29 -11.63 5.00
N LEU A 94 -1.82 -10.51 4.44
CA LEU A 94 -2.31 -9.17 4.78
C LEU A 94 -3.61 -8.84 4.04
N TYR A 95 -3.99 -9.63 3.05
CA TYR A 95 -5.21 -9.48 2.27
C TYR A 95 -6.29 -10.44 2.76
N ASN A 96 -7.38 -9.88 3.28
CA ASN A 96 -8.54 -10.65 3.71
C ASN A 96 -9.83 -9.97 3.23
N SER A 97 -10.68 -10.72 2.53
CA SER A 97 -12.01 -10.28 2.13
C SER A 97 -12.03 -8.92 1.39
N GLY A 98 -11.02 -8.66 0.54
CA GLY A 98 -10.92 -7.41 -0.22
C GLY A 98 -10.17 -6.28 0.49
N ILE A 99 -9.72 -6.48 1.73
CA ILE A 99 -9.07 -5.46 2.53
C ILE A 99 -7.62 -5.86 2.81
N ILE A 100 -6.71 -4.94 2.56
CA ILE A 100 -5.30 -5.01 2.94
C ILE A 100 -5.14 -4.39 4.32
N THR A 101 -4.63 -5.13 5.29
CA THR A 101 -4.40 -4.65 6.66
C THR A 101 -2.91 -4.52 6.95
N ILE A 102 -2.48 -3.33 7.37
CA ILE A 102 -1.08 -3.03 7.71
C ILE A 102 -1.04 -2.38 9.09
N ASN A 103 -0.14 -2.87 9.95
CA ASN A 103 0.06 -2.36 11.30
C ASN A 103 1.44 -1.71 11.43
N ILE A 104 1.47 -0.47 11.92
CA ILE A 104 2.69 0.24 12.32
C ILE A 104 2.77 0.24 13.84
N GLN A 105 3.70 -0.55 14.37
CA GLN A 105 3.90 -0.74 15.81
C GLN A 105 5.19 -0.08 16.33
N HIS A 106 6.15 0.21 15.44
CA HIS A 106 7.45 0.78 15.81
C HIS A 106 7.40 2.31 15.76
N GLY A 107 7.94 2.97 16.79
CA GLY A 107 8.02 4.44 16.83
C GLY A 107 6.70 5.14 17.11
N VAL A 108 5.70 4.41 17.60
CA VAL A 108 4.37 4.90 17.92
C VAL A 108 4.19 4.97 19.44
N GLU A 109 3.79 6.13 19.95
CA GLU A 109 3.59 6.44 21.36
C GLU A 109 2.12 6.82 21.60
N GLU A 110 1.58 6.47 22.77
CA GLU A 110 0.14 6.57 23.04
C GLU A 110 -0.40 8.00 23.12
N GLU A 111 0.43 8.95 23.55
CA GLU A 111 0.06 10.35 23.78
C GLU A 111 0.41 11.28 22.60
N ARG A 112 0.80 10.70 21.45
CA ARG A 112 1.22 11.46 20.27
C ARG A 112 0.20 11.38 19.15
N GLU A 113 0.11 12.48 18.39
CA GLU A 113 -0.67 12.54 17.17
C GLU A 113 0.19 12.23 15.96
N TYR A 114 -0.37 11.51 15.00
CA TYR A 114 0.35 11.12 13.79
C TYR A 114 -0.43 11.49 12.53
N ARG A 115 0.27 12.05 11.54
CA ARG A 115 -0.22 12.12 10.16
C ARG A 115 0.19 10.84 9.45
N VAL A 116 -0.76 10.09 8.94
CA VAL A 116 -0.53 8.85 8.20
C VAL A 116 -0.83 9.09 6.74
N GLU A 117 0.17 8.91 5.89
CA GLU A 117 0.05 8.98 4.44
C GLU A 117 0.06 7.58 3.85
N VAL A 118 -0.97 7.27 3.07
CA VAL A 118 -1.10 6.01 2.36
C VAL A 118 -1.08 6.26 0.86
N ILE A 119 -0.12 5.63 0.19
CA ILE A 119 0.06 5.71 -1.26
C ILE A 119 -0.19 4.32 -1.83
N VAL A 120 -1.20 4.22 -2.69
CA VAL A 120 -1.46 3.04 -3.50
C VAL A 120 -0.84 3.24 -4.87
N ARG A 121 -0.11 2.26 -5.38
CA ARG A 121 0.50 2.28 -6.71
C ARG A 121 0.05 1.09 -7.51
N ASP A 122 -0.20 1.32 -8.80
CA ASP A 122 -0.39 0.24 -9.76
C ASP A 122 0.95 -0.45 -10.11
N TYR A 123 0.89 -1.54 -10.87
CA TYR A 123 2.08 -2.26 -11.34
C TYR A 123 2.96 -1.44 -12.30
N GLN A 124 2.46 -0.34 -12.85
CA GLN A 124 3.18 0.59 -13.72
C GLN A 124 3.89 1.71 -12.91
N GLY A 125 3.64 1.80 -11.61
CA GLY A 125 4.23 2.77 -10.70
C GLY A 125 3.48 4.11 -10.62
N MET A 126 2.27 4.22 -11.16
CA MET A 126 1.46 5.43 -11.01
C MET A 126 0.91 5.51 -9.59
N ASN A 127 1.05 6.67 -8.97
CA ASN A 127 0.47 6.95 -7.66
C ASN A 127 -1.02 7.26 -7.80
N TYR A 128 -1.84 6.54 -7.06
CA TYR A 128 -3.22 6.91 -6.76
C TYR A 128 -3.24 7.91 -5.60
N PRO A 129 -4.33 8.68 -5.41
CA PRO A 129 -4.37 9.79 -4.47
C PRO A 129 -3.79 9.40 -3.11
N ILE A 130 -2.88 10.26 -2.62
CA ILE A 130 -2.31 10.13 -1.29
C ILE A 130 -3.45 10.37 -0.31
N ILE A 131 -3.86 9.34 0.42
CA ILE A 131 -4.85 9.49 1.48
C ILE A 131 -4.09 9.80 2.76
N SER A 132 -4.25 11.04 3.23
CA SER A 132 -3.66 11.52 4.49
C SER A 132 -4.74 11.57 5.56
N LYS A 133 -4.50 10.90 6.69
CA LYS A 133 -5.35 10.96 7.88
C LYS A 133 -4.54 11.23 9.14
N THR A 134 -5.05 12.12 9.98
CA THR A 134 -4.53 12.30 11.35
C THR A 134 -5.19 11.28 12.28
N VAL A 135 -4.38 10.68 13.16
CA VAL A 135 -4.84 9.76 14.21
C VAL A 135 -4.35 10.22 15.59
N HIS A 136 -5.19 10.02 16.61
CA HIS A 136 -4.99 10.37 18.02
C HIS A 136 -5.15 9.12 18.91
#